data_AF-A0A224XZ99-F1
#
_entry.id   AF-A0A224XZ99-F1
#
_cell.length_a   1.000
_cell.length_b   1.000
_cell.length_c   1.000
_cell.angle_alpha   90.00
_cell.angle_beta   90.00
_cell.angle_gamma   90.00
#
_symmetry.space_group_name_H-M   'P 1'
#
loop_
_entity.id
_entity.type
_entity.pdbx_description
1 polymer ?
#
loop_
_entity_poly.entity_id
_entity_poly.type
_entity_poly.pdbx_seq_one_letter_code
_entity_poly.pdbx_strand_id
1 'polypeptide(L)'
;MQWWKVLAVSTSICYMVASYSLNDPDLWVAKITGGPQVAQLIATVYGYQLIDKWYLMNDAYILKKVNGSIERKRAARKLVKNKRVEWLEQQVPKARSKRGIYSWLQSRYRRVFNDELWDKEWYIQDYRPRLTLPVLDLNVVPCYDEGITGKGVRVVVVDDGLEKDHIDLRDNYDPEISYDFSN
;
A
#
# COMPACT_ATOMS: atom_id res chain seq x y z
N MET A 1 5.50 28.91 9.24
CA MET A 1 4.28 28.06 9.23
C MET A 1 4.74 26.66 9.58
N GLN A 2 4.12 26.05 10.59
CA GLN A 2 4.55 24.78 11.16
C GLN A 2 3.69 23.67 10.56
N TRP A 3 4.34 22.71 9.93
CA TRP A 3 3.69 21.66 9.17
C TRP A 3 3.24 20.49 10.10
N TRP A 4 2.54 19.51 9.54
CA TRP A 4 1.85 18.38 10.18
C TRP A 4 2.72 17.13 10.22
N LYS A 5 2.57 16.25 11.23
CA LYS A 5 3.52 15.16 11.44
C LYS A 5 3.37 13.98 10.45
N VAL A 6 4.44 13.63 9.71
CA VAL A 6 4.52 12.51 8.75
C VAL A 6 5.31 11.36 9.37
N LEU A 7 4.78 10.14 9.22
CA LEU A 7 5.49 8.91 9.51
C LEU A 7 5.64 8.06 8.25
N ALA A 8 6.82 7.45 8.04
CA ALA A 8 6.88 6.14 7.40
C ALA A 8 7.13 5.06 8.46
N VAL A 9 6.24 4.08 8.50
CA VAL A 9 6.50 2.73 8.95
C VAL A 9 7.25 2.07 7.81
N SER A 10 8.58 2.03 7.92
CA SER A 10 9.33 1.00 7.19
C SER A 10 8.73 -0.33 7.63
N THR A 11 8.56 -1.31 6.75
CA THR A 11 8.19 -2.66 7.16
C THR A 11 9.24 -3.64 6.65
N SER A 12 9.67 -4.61 7.47
CA SER A 12 10.39 -5.82 7.00
C SER A 12 9.45 -6.75 6.26
N ILE A 13 8.16 -6.38 6.19
CA ILE A 13 7.28 -6.83 5.13
C ILE A 13 7.96 -6.49 3.78
N CYS A 14 8.76 -5.44 3.62
CA CYS A 14 9.47 -5.19 2.36
C CYS A 14 10.52 -6.26 2.01
N TYR A 15 11.23 -6.92 2.94
CA TYR A 15 12.14 -8.00 2.53
C TYR A 15 11.42 -9.33 2.20
N MET A 16 10.34 -9.68 2.90
CA MET A 16 9.54 -10.88 2.56
C MET A 16 8.49 -10.64 1.48
N VAL A 17 7.81 -9.50 1.51
CA VAL A 17 6.88 -9.08 0.45
C VAL A 17 7.62 -8.55 -0.77
N ALA A 18 8.77 -7.88 -0.75
CA ALA A 18 9.46 -7.57 -2.02
C ALA A 18 10.10 -8.80 -2.68
N SER A 19 10.49 -9.83 -1.91
CA SER A 19 10.98 -11.08 -2.50
C SER A 19 9.87 -11.94 -3.13
N TYR A 20 8.60 -11.76 -2.72
CA TYR A 20 7.45 -12.48 -3.27
C TYR A 20 6.48 -11.61 -4.11
N SER A 21 6.50 -10.27 -3.97
CA SER A 21 5.62 -9.30 -4.66
C SER A 21 6.17 -8.84 -6.01
N LEU A 22 7.16 -9.52 -6.57
CA LEU A 22 7.53 -9.36 -7.97
C LEU A 22 6.61 -10.23 -8.82
N ASN A 23 5.38 -9.74 -9.07
CA ASN A 23 4.47 -10.25 -10.11
C ASN A 23 4.25 -11.77 -10.13
N ASP A 24 4.30 -12.46 -8.99
CA ASP A 24 4.02 -13.90 -8.97
C ASP A 24 2.49 -14.12 -8.90
N PRO A 25 1.82 -14.49 -10.02
CA PRO A 25 0.38 -14.68 -10.02
C PRO A 25 -0.04 -15.90 -9.20
N ASP A 26 0.90 -16.74 -8.75
CA ASP A 26 0.63 -17.98 -8.06
C ASP A 26 0.70 -17.83 -6.52
N LEU A 27 0.75 -16.60 -6.00
CA LEU A 27 0.64 -16.33 -4.57
C LEU A 27 -0.81 -16.21 -4.10
N TRP A 28 -1.05 -16.81 -2.95
CA TRP A 28 -2.35 -16.86 -2.28
C TRP A 28 -2.15 -16.61 -0.80
N VAL A 29 -3.18 -16.09 -0.15
CA VAL A 29 -3.24 -16.02 1.31
C VAL A 29 -4.47 -16.79 1.76
N ALA A 30 -4.31 -17.60 2.80
CA ALA A 30 -5.40 -18.37 3.37
C ALA A 30 -5.42 -18.27 4.88
N LYS A 31 -6.61 -18.28 5.46
CA LYS A 31 -6.79 -18.49 6.90
C LYS A 31 -7.13 -19.95 7.16
N ILE A 32 -6.23 -20.66 7.83
CA ILE A 32 -6.31 -22.11 8.05
C ILE A 32 -6.16 -22.42 9.54
N THR A 33 -7.25 -22.85 10.17
CA THR A 33 -7.27 -23.15 11.61
C THR A 33 -6.53 -24.44 11.96
N GLY A 34 -5.88 -24.45 13.13
CA GLY A 34 -5.18 -25.62 13.67
C GLY A 34 -3.66 -25.55 13.64
N GLY A 35 -3.11 -24.37 13.35
CA GLY A 35 -1.68 -24.09 13.46
C GLY A 35 -0.83 -24.50 12.25
N PRO A 36 0.48 -24.19 12.29
CA PRO A 36 1.35 -24.27 11.12
C PRO A 36 1.48 -25.67 10.50
N GLN A 37 1.48 -26.71 11.33
CA GLN A 37 1.59 -28.10 10.86
C GLN A 37 0.36 -28.52 10.06
N VAL A 38 -0.83 -28.11 10.50
CA VAL A 38 -2.09 -28.37 9.80
C VAL A 38 -2.16 -27.57 8.51
N ALA A 39 -1.76 -26.29 8.55
CA ALA A 39 -1.68 -25.44 7.36
C ALA A 39 -0.73 -26.01 6.31
N GLN A 40 0.45 -26.50 6.72
CA GLN A 40 1.42 -27.16 5.85
C GLN A 40 0.82 -28.40 5.18
N LEU A 41 0.19 -29.27 5.96
CA LEU A 41 -0.44 -30.50 5.44
C LEU A 41 -1.53 -30.17 4.43
N ILE A 42 -2.43 -29.24 4.78
CA ILE A 42 -3.51 -28.81 3.90
C ILE A 42 -2.93 -28.21 2.61
N ALA A 43 -1.97 -27.30 2.70
CA ALA A 43 -1.32 -26.72 1.54
C ALA A 43 -0.80 -27.82 0.60
N THR A 44 0.01 -28.75 1.12
CA THR A 44 0.60 -29.83 0.32
C THR A 44 -0.45 -30.74 -0.32
N VAL A 45 -1.50 -31.13 0.41
CA VAL A 45 -2.59 -31.98 -0.12
C VAL A 45 -3.31 -31.33 -1.30
N TYR A 46 -3.50 -30.00 -1.26
CA TYR A 46 -4.20 -29.27 -2.31
C TYR A 46 -3.28 -28.66 -3.38
N GLY A 47 -1.98 -29.04 -3.40
CA GLY A 47 -1.04 -28.61 -4.44
C GLY A 47 -0.46 -27.21 -4.23
N TYR A 48 -0.35 -26.77 -2.98
CA TYR A 48 0.29 -25.53 -2.56
C TYR A 48 1.52 -25.82 -1.72
N GLN A 49 2.48 -24.91 -1.78
CA GLN A 49 3.60 -24.80 -0.86
C GLN A 49 3.27 -23.72 0.16
N LEU A 50 3.41 -24.02 1.46
CA LEU A 50 3.40 -23.01 2.51
C LEU A 50 4.68 -22.20 2.40
N ILE A 51 4.56 -20.88 2.25
CA ILE A 51 5.70 -19.97 2.15
C ILE A 51 6.03 -19.41 3.54
N ASP A 52 5.05 -18.80 4.20
CA ASP A 52 5.25 -18.22 5.53
C ASP A 52 3.91 -18.03 6.26
N LYS A 53 3.97 -17.73 7.56
CA LYS A 53 2.86 -17.26 8.37
C LYS A 53 2.71 -15.74 8.22
N TRP A 54 1.49 -15.28 8.04
CA TRP A 54 1.17 -13.86 8.07
C TRP A 54 0.99 -13.39 9.52
N TYR A 55 1.98 -12.71 10.07
CA TYR A 55 2.05 -12.41 11.51
C TYR A 55 1.00 -11.40 12.02
N LEU A 56 0.37 -10.60 11.15
CA LEU A 56 -0.67 -9.65 11.56
C LEU A 56 -2.03 -10.32 11.84
N MET A 57 -2.19 -11.60 11.50
CA MET A 57 -3.43 -12.33 11.74
C MET A 57 -3.15 -13.75 12.25
N ASN A 58 -3.92 -14.20 13.22
CA ASN A 58 -3.83 -15.58 13.70
C ASN A 58 -4.25 -16.55 12.58
N ASP A 59 -3.52 -17.66 12.48
CA ASP A 59 -3.78 -18.74 11.52
C ASP A 59 -3.87 -18.28 10.05
N ALA A 60 -3.21 -17.17 9.70
CA ALA A 60 -3.08 -16.71 8.33
C ALA A 60 -1.73 -17.10 7.74
N TYR A 61 -1.75 -17.55 6.49
CA TYR A 61 -0.59 -18.14 5.83
C TYR A 61 -0.50 -17.70 4.38
N ILE A 62 0.73 -17.47 3.93
CA ILE A 62 1.07 -17.20 2.53
C ILE A 62 1.35 -18.55 1.86
N LEU A 63 0.66 -18.82 0.77
CA LEU A 63 0.75 -20.04 -0.01
C LEU A 63 1.22 -19.71 -1.43
N LYS A 64 2.07 -20.57 -2.00
CA LYS A 64 2.43 -20.53 -3.41
C LYS A 64 1.91 -21.77 -4.11
N LYS A 65 1.22 -21.59 -5.22
CA LYS A 65 0.73 -22.72 -6.02
C LYS A 65 1.92 -23.42 -6.70
N VAL A 66 2.00 -24.74 -6.59
CA VAL A 66 3.10 -25.52 -7.20
C VAL A 66 2.75 -25.85 -8.65
N ASN A 67 3.61 -25.44 -9.59
CA ASN A 67 3.46 -25.74 -11.02
C ASN A 67 3.77 -27.22 -11.30
N GLY A 68 2.78 -27.95 -11.84
CA GLY A 68 2.95 -29.36 -12.26
C GLY A 68 1.81 -30.32 -11.92
N SER A 69 0.83 -29.93 -11.09
CA SER A 69 -0.31 -30.81 -10.77
C SER A 69 -1.47 -30.68 -11.77
N ILE A 70 -2.07 -31.81 -12.12
CA ILE A 70 -3.05 -32.02 -13.21
C ILE A 70 -4.37 -31.24 -13.01
N GLU A 71 -4.64 -30.65 -11.84
CA GLU A 71 -5.91 -29.97 -11.52
C GLU A 71 -5.83 -28.43 -11.47
N ARG A 72 -5.41 -27.85 -12.60
CA ARG A 72 -5.04 -26.43 -12.73
C ARG A 72 -6.10 -25.39 -12.34
N LYS A 73 -7.40 -25.73 -12.34
CA LYS A 73 -8.52 -24.77 -12.11
C LYS A 73 -9.37 -25.06 -10.86
N ARG A 74 -9.21 -26.22 -10.21
CA ARG A 74 -10.09 -26.66 -9.12
C ARG A 74 -9.43 -26.71 -7.75
N ALA A 75 -8.10 -26.62 -7.67
CA ALA A 75 -7.35 -26.66 -6.41
C ALA A 75 -7.88 -25.63 -5.38
N ALA A 76 -8.00 -24.35 -5.77
CA ALA A 76 -8.56 -23.30 -4.91
C ALA A 76 -10.00 -23.64 -4.45
N ARG A 77 -10.86 -24.08 -5.38
CA ARG A 77 -12.25 -24.48 -5.06
C ARG A 77 -12.34 -25.68 -4.12
N LYS A 78 -11.38 -26.60 -4.18
CA LYS A 78 -11.31 -27.77 -3.29
C LYS A 78 -10.77 -27.37 -1.91
N LEU A 79 -9.76 -26.51 -1.88
CA LEU A 79 -9.16 -26.00 -0.65
C LEU A 79 -10.17 -25.20 0.18
N VAL A 80 -10.94 -24.30 -0.44
CA VAL A 80 -12.01 -23.52 0.23
C VAL A 80 -13.11 -24.41 0.82
N LYS A 81 -13.34 -25.61 0.29
CA LYS A 81 -14.34 -26.55 0.84
C LYS A 81 -13.86 -27.26 2.10
N ASN A 82 -12.57 -27.17 2.44
CA ASN A 82 -12.05 -27.78 3.64
C ASN A 82 -12.56 -27.01 4.87
N LYS A 83 -13.12 -27.71 5.85
CA LYS A 83 -13.71 -27.10 7.07
C LYS A 83 -12.73 -26.26 7.88
N ARG A 84 -11.43 -26.46 7.71
CA ARG A 84 -10.38 -25.72 8.41
C ARG A 84 -9.94 -24.45 7.68
N VAL A 85 -10.33 -24.29 6.42
CA VAL A 85 -10.01 -23.12 5.60
C VAL A 85 -11.19 -22.16 5.68
N GLU A 86 -11.00 -21.03 6.36
CA GLU A 86 -12.04 -20.01 6.46
C GLU A 86 -12.16 -19.18 5.18
N TRP A 87 -11.01 -18.81 4.59
CA TRP A 87 -10.94 -18.10 3.31
C TRP A 87 -9.61 -18.35 2.62
N LEU A 88 -9.61 -18.11 1.31
CA LEU A 88 -8.46 -18.23 0.42
C LEU A 88 -8.59 -17.17 -0.67
N GLU A 89 -7.60 -16.29 -0.77
CA GLU A 89 -7.58 -15.18 -1.72
C GLU A 89 -6.29 -15.17 -2.53
N GLN A 90 -6.40 -14.92 -3.83
CA GLN A 90 -5.24 -14.80 -4.73
C GLN A 90 -4.66 -13.39 -4.64
N GLN A 91 -3.33 -13.28 -4.54
CA GLN A 91 -2.66 -11.98 -4.62
C GLN A 91 -2.62 -11.53 -6.08
N VAL A 92 -3.25 -10.39 -6.37
CA VAL A 92 -3.30 -9.82 -7.72
C VAL A 92 -2.35 -8.63 -7.78
N PRO A 93 -1.27 -8.69 -8.57
CA PRO A 93 -0.40 -7.53 -8.73
C PRO A 93 -1.17 -6.40 -9.40
N LYS A 94 -1.12 -5.20 -8.80
CA LYS A 94 -1.72 -4.00 -9.37
C LYS A 94 -0.67 -3.23 -10.15
N ALA A 95 -0.84 -3.15 -11.47
CA ALA A 95 -0.04 -2.27 -12.30
C ALA A 95 -0.45 -0.81 -12.08
N ARG A 96 0.54 0.07 -11.86
CA ARG A 96 0.33 1.52 -11.83
C ARG A 96 0.86 2.13 -13.12
N SER A 97 0.04 2.93 -13.79
CA SER A 97 0.50 3.81 -14.87
C SER A 97 0.71 5.21 -14.32
N LYS A 98 1.83 5.83 -14.69
CA LYS A 98 2.08 7.23 -14.34
C LYS A 98 1.12 8.10 -15.15
N ARG A 99 0.32 8.92 -14.47
CA ARG A 99 -0.53 9.92 -15.12
C ARG A 99 0.34 11.07 -15.63
N GLY A 100 0.09 11.52 -16.86
CA GLY A 100 0.83 12.61 -17.49
C GLY A 100 0.46 13.98 -16.91
N ILE A 101 1.39 14.93 -17.04
CA ILE A 101 1.25 16.32 -16.54
C ILE A 101 0.80 17.22 -17.68
N TYR A 102 -0.23 18.04 -17.46
CA TYR A 102 -0.66 19.09 -18.39
C TYR A 102 0.16 20.38 -18.16
N SER A 103 1.40 20.38 -18.64
CA SER A 103 2.42 21.44 -18.40
C SER A 103 2.04 22.84 -18.92
N TRP A 104 1.11 22.93 -19.87
CA TRP A 104 0.80 24.17 -20.60
C TRP A 104 -0.37 24.99 -20.03
N LEU A 105 -1.09 24.49 -19.02
CA LEU A 105 -2.23 25.20 -18.44
C LEU A 105 -1.83 26.03 -17.21
N GLN A 106 -2.50 27.16 -17.00
CA GLN A 106 -2.32 27.98 -15.80
C GLN A 106 -3.27 27.49 -14.71
N SER A 107 -2.72 27.16 -13.54
CA SER A 107 -3.52 26.74 -12.38
C SER A 107 -4.21 27.92 -11.71
N ARG A 108 -5.44 27.71 -11.21
CA ARG A 108 -6.12 28.67 -10.32
C ARG A 108 -5.40 28.88 -8.99
N TYR A 109 -4.67 27.88 -8.51
CA TYR A 109 -3.97 27.93 -7.21
C TYR A 109 -2.51 28.37 -7.33
N ARG A 110 -2.08 28.89 -8.48
CA ARG A 110 -0.68 29.22 -8.78
C ARG A 110 0.05 30.07 -7.72
N ARG A 111 -0.67 30.88 -6.94
CA ARG A 111 -0.08 31.81 -5.96
C ARG A 111 -0.46 31.52 -4.51
N VAL A 112 -1.02 30.34 -4.24
CA VAL A 112 -1.54 30.01 -2.90
C VAL A 112 -0.41 29.67 -1.93
N PHE A 113 0.61 28.93 -2.38
CA PHE A 113 1.76 28.56 -1.56
C PHE A 113 3.05 29.20 -2.09
N ASN A 114 4.02 29.38 -1.19
CA ASN A 114 5.32 29.99 -1.44
C ASN A 114 6.43 28.95 -1.66
N ASP A 115 6.07 27.76 -2.14
CA ASP A 115 7.01 26.69 -2.46
C ASP A 115 7.63 26.91 -3.85
N GLU A 116 8.95 26.76 -3.96
CA GLU A 116 9.68 26.97 -5.23
C GLU A 116 9.25 25.99 -6.33
N LEU A 117 8.83 24.78 -5.94
CA LEU A 117 8.38 23.71 -6.81
C LEU A 117 6.85 23.62 -6.89
N TRP A 118 6.10 24.56 -6.30
CA TRP A 118 4.62 24.59 -6.30
C TRP A 118 4.00 24.35 -7.68
N ASP A 119 4.54 24.99 -8.73
CA ASP A 119 4.07 24.87 -10.11
C ASP A 119 4.25 23.45 -10.70
N LYS A 120 4.97 22.54 -10.01
CA LYS A 120 5.18 21.13 -10.39
C LYS A 120 4.21 20.17 -9.71
N GLU A 121 3.49 20.61 -8.68
CA GLU A 121 2.60 19.78 -7.86
C GLU A 121 1.21 19.61 -8.49
N TRP A 122 1.17 19.12 -9.74
CA TRP A 122 -0.04 19.08 -10.57
C TRP A 122 -1.26 18.42 -9.92
N TYR A 123 -1.03 17.52 -8.97
CA TYR A 123 -2.05 16.72 -8.29
C TYR A 123 -2.86 17.49 -7.24
N ILE A 124 -2.43 18.71 -6.89
CA ILE A 124 -3.15 19.64 -6.01
C ILE A 124 -3.42 20.99 -6.70
N GLN A 125 -3.24 21.04 -8.01
CA GLN A 125 -3.40 22.23 -8.83
C GLN A 125 -4.65 22.10 -9.70
N ASP A 126 -5.46 23.16 -9.78
CA ASP A 126 -6.67 23.15 -10.59
C ASP A 126 -6.44 23.88 -11.92
N TYR A 127 -6.15 23.08 -12.96
CA TYR A 127 -5.91 23.54 -14.33
C TYR A 127 -7.18 23.62 -15.19
N ARG A 128 -8.38 23.45 -14.62
CA ARG A 128 -9.60 23.41 -15.42
C ARG A 128 -9.87 24.78 -16.06
N PRO A 129 -10.05 24.87 -17.39
CA PRO A 129 -10.39 26.13 -18.04
C PRO A 129 -11.81 26.62 -17.69
N ARG A 130 -12.69 25.71 -17.24
CA ARG A 130 -14.07 26.03 -16.82
C ARG A 130 -14.42 25.23 -15.56
N LEU A 131 -15.13 25.85 -14.62
CA LEU A 131 -15.59 25.20 -13.38
C LEU A 131 -16.55 24.04 -13.61
N THR A 132 -17.19 23.98 -14.79
CA THR A 132 -18.12 22.90 -15.18
C THR A 132 -17.42 21.59 -15.54
N LEU A 133 -16.10 21.59 -15.69
CA LEU A 133 -15.33 20.37 -16.02
C LEU A 133 -15.04 19.56 -14.75
N PRO A 134 -14.87 18.23 -14.86
CA PRO A 134 -14.53 17.37 -13.72
C PRO A 134 -13.24 17.79 -13.03
N VAL A 135 -13.25 17.80 -11.70
CA VAL A 135 -12.08 18.01 -10.83
C VAL A 135 -11.11 16.85 -11.05
N LEU A 136 -9.84 17.14 -11.33
CA LEU A 136 -8.81 16.14 -11.61
C LEU A 136 -7.70 16.09 -10.54
N ASP A 137 -7.63 17.13 -9.72
CA ASP A 137 -6.76 17.25 -8.56
C ASP A 137 -7.40 16.65 -7.30
N LEU A 138 -6.64 16.62 -6.21
CA LEU A 138 -7.12 16.16 -4.91
C LEU A 138 -8.11 17.14 -4.25
N ASN A 139 -8.26 18.36 -4.77
CA ASN A 139 -9.14 19.41 -4.25
C ASN A 139 -8.91 19.74 -2.77
N VAL A 140 -7.64 19.83 -2.37
CA VAL A 140 -7.23 20.07 -0.98
C VAL A 140 -7.01 21.55 -0.66
N VAL A 141 -6.76 22.39 -1.66
CA VAL A 141 -6.43 23.81 -1.46
C VAL A 141 -7.54 24.58 -0.71
N PRO A 142 -8.84 24.41 -1.01
CA PRO A 142 -9.89 25.07 -0.23
C PRO A 142 -9.87 24.71 1.26
N CYS A 143 -9.49 23.48 1.63
CA CYS A 143 -9.35 23.09 3.03
C CYS A 143 -8.23 23.88 3.73
N TYR A 144 -7.12 24.12 3.04
CA TYR A 144 -6.02 24.92 3.56
C TYR A 144 -6.41 26.39 3.72
N ASP A 145 -7.18 26.95 2.78
CA ASP A 145 -7.73 28.31 2.88
C ASP A 145 -8.65 28.47 4.09
N GLU A 146 -9.34 27.40 4.51
CA GLU A 146 -10.13 27.33 5.74
C GLU A 146 -9.30 27.04 7.01
N GLY A 147 -7.98 26.89 6.88
CA GLY A 147 -7.08 26.59 8.01
C GLY A 147 -7.07 25.11 8.44
N ILE A 148 -7.66 24.21 7.66
CA ILE A 148 -7.70 22.77 7.92
C ILE A 148 -6.42 22.14 7.36
N THR A 149 -5.42 21.95 8.22
CA THR A 149 -4.07 21.49 7.84
C THR A 149 -3.74 20.05 8.25
N GLY A 150 -4.61 19.41 9.02
CA GLY A 150 -4.32 18.13 9.68
C GLY A 150 -3.52 18.24 10.98
N LYS A 151 -3.28 19.46 11.50
CA LYS A 151 -2.64 19.64 12.82
C LYS A 151 -3.40 18.88 13.92
N GLY A 152 -2.67 18.06 14.68
CA GLY A 152 -3.24 17.19 15.72
C GLY A 152 -3.59 15.77 15.22
N VAL A 153 -3.52 15.51 13.92
CA VAL A 153 -3.62 14.17 13.33
C VAL A 153 -2.22 13.57 13.17
N ARG A 154 -2.09 12.27 13.46
CA ARG A 154 -0.87 11.49 13.18
C ARG A 154 -1.14 10.52 12.04
N VAL A 155 -0.29 10.53 11.01
CA VAL A 155 -0.41 9.69 9.82
C VAL A 155 0.67 8.62 9.85
N VAL A 156 0.34 7.41 9.40
CA VAL A 156 1.22 6.23 9.34
C VAL A 156 1.31 5.76 7.89
N VAL A 157 2.49 5.86 7.26
CA VAL A 157 2.72 5.41 5.88
C VAL A 157 3.52 4.12 5.88
N VAL A 158 2.99 3.02 5.33
CA VAL A 158 3.75 1.76 5.24
C VAL A 158 4.57 1.77 3.95
N ASP A 159 5.90 1.93 4.07
CA ASP A 159 6.83 2.07 2.93
C ASP A 159 8.19 1.38 3.19
N ASP A 160 9.20 1.64 2.37
CA ASP A 160 10.58 1.15 2.52
C ASP A 160 11.45 2.04 3.43
N GLY A 161 11.03 3.27 3.71
CA GLY A 161 11.71 4.18 4.61
C GLY A 161 11.23 5.62 4.50
N LEU A 162 11.82 6.50 5.31
CA LEU A 162 11.62 7.95 5.25
C LEU A 162 12.96 8.66 5.46
N GLU A 163 13.29 9.60 4.58
CA GLU A 163 14.39 10.52 4.82
C GLU A 163 13.96 11.58 5.85
N LYS A 164 13.91 11.18 7.12
CA LYS A 164 13.39 11.99 8.24
C LYS A 164 14.14 13.31 8.45
N ASP A 165 15.39 13.41 8.01
CA ASP A 165 16.24 14.59 8.20
C ASP A 165 16.07 15.63 7.06
N HIS A 166 15.25 15.33 6.04
CA HIS A 166 14.97 16.25 4.94
C HIS A 166 14.31 17.54 5.46
N ILE A 167 14.66 18.69 4.87
CA ILE A 167 14.20 20.01 5.32
C ILE A 167 12.66 20.15 5.34
N ASP A 168 11.98 19.50 4.40
CA ASP A 168 10.51 19.54 4.28
C ASP A 168 9.79 18.56 5.23
N LEU A 169 10.53 17.62 5.83
CA LEU A 169 9.96 16.53 6.63
C LEU A 169 10.38 16.58 8.11
N ARG A 170 11.55 17.11 8.43
CA ARG A 170 12.14 17.02 9.78
C ARG A 170 11.27 17.64 10.88
N ASP A 171 10.61 18.77 10.59
CA ASP A 171 9.75 19.46 11.57
C ASP A 171 8.44 18.70 11.81
N ASN A 172 8.13 17.76 10.92
CA ASN A 172 6.95 16.92 10.88
C ASN A 172 7.24 15.48 11.31
N TYR A 173 8.48 15.10 11.49
CA TYR A 173 8.76 13.73 11.83
C TYR A 173 8.31 13.41 13.27
N ASP A 174 7.62 12.28 13.47
CA ASP A 174 7.22 11.79 14.79
C ASP A 174 8.00 10.52 15.17
N PRO A 175 9.07 10.63 15.99
CA PRO A 175 9.88 9.46 16.36
C PRO A 175 9.11 8.46 17.23
N GLU A 176 8.07 8.87 17.96
CA GLU A 176 7.34 7.98 18.88
C GLU A 176 6.54 6.89 18.15
N ILE A 177 6.09 7.19 16.95
CA ILE A 177 5.32 6.27 16.12
C ILE A 177 6.16 5.64 15.01
N SER A 178 7.44 6.00 14.91
CA SER A 178 8.31 5.59 13.81
C SER A 178 9.05 4.31 14.12
N TYR A 179 9.06 3.41 13.15
CA TYR A 179 9.72 2.13 13.28
C TYR A 179 10.35 1.74 11.95
N ASP A 180 11.62 1.36 12.02
CA ASP A 180 12.38 0.80 10.91
C ASP A 180 12.67 -0.66 11.22
N PHE A 181 12.19 -1.55 10.35
CA PHE A 181 12.41 -2.98 10.51
C PHE A 181 13.72 -3.47 9.89
N SER A 182 14.52 -2.58 9.29
CA SER A 182 15.82 -2.90 8.70
C SER A 182 16.97 -2.82 9.70
N ASN A 183 16.70 -2.42 10.94
CA ASN A 183 17.69 -2.19 12.00
C ASN A 183 17.56 -3.19 13.15
#